data_AF-A0A953EFR6-F1
#
_entry.id   AF-A0A953EFR6-F1
#
_cell.length_a   1.000
_cell.length_b   1.000
_cell.length_c   1.000
_cell.angle_alpha   90.00
_cell.angle_beta   90.00
_cell.angle_gamma   90.00
#
_symmetry.space_group_name_H-M   'P 1'
#
loop_
_entity.id
_entity.type
_entity.pdbx_description
1 polymer ?
#
loop_
_entity_poly.entity_id
_entity_poly.type
_entity_poly.pdbx_seq_one_letter_code
_entity_poly.pdbx_strand_id
1 'polypeptide(L)'
;PEPARLSPAPAPMAAPGREAPLALPAGMEALPQGGWRIHFAPGRRSLGEATAATLAELGRRLAARPQGRITLYAQASGPEADVSTARRTSLARALAVKQALAAGGLPPTRIDLRPMGRTDEVVDAVDVEPPEARRAAG
;
A
#
# COMPACT_ATOMS: atom_id res chain seq x y z
N PRO A 1 -30.99 34.52 38.19
CA PRO A 1 -30.95 33.79 36.90
C PRO A 1 -29.48 33.56 36.54
N GLU A 2 -29.05 32.30 36.48
CA GLU A 2 -27.66 31.91 36.19
C GLU A 2 -27.52 31.68 34.68
N PRO A 3 -26.49 32.22 34.00
CA PRO A 3 -26.32 32.03 32.56
C PRO A 3 -25.87 30.60 32.22
N ALA A 4 -26.29 30.13 31.06
CA ALA A 4 -26.09 28.78 30.55
C ALA A 4 -24.60 28.40 30.45
N ARG A 5 -24.23 27.25 31.04
CA ARG A 5 -22.93 26.61 30.81
C ARG A 5 -22.87 26.09 29.38
N LEU A 6 -21.97 26.65 28.58
CA LEU A 6 -21.64 26.14 27.25
C LEU A 6 -20.96 24.77 27.38
N SER A 7 -21.36 23.85 26.50
CA SER A 7 -20.98 22.44 26.42
C SER A 7 -19.48 22.15 26.56
N PRO A 8 -19.09 20.96 27.05
CA PRO A 8 -17.69 20.55 27.09
C PRO A 8 -17.09 20.51 25.67
N ALA A 9 -15.89 21.07 25.53
CA ALA A 9 -15.11 21.02 24.31
C ALA A 9 -14.91 19.57 23.84
N PRO A 10 -14.87 19.31 22.51
CA PRO A 10 -14.59 17.98 21.99
C PRO A 10 -13.21 17.53 22.47
N ALA A 11 -13.13 16.28 22.95
CA ALA A 11 -11.90 15.67 23.41
C ALA A 11 -10.81 15.77 22.33
N PRO A 12 -9.54 16.00 22.71
CA PRO A 12 -8.44 16.01 21.75
C PRO A 12 -8.42 14.67 21.03
N MET A 13 -8.61 14.71 19.70
CA MET A 13 -8.47 13.57 18.82
C MET A 13 -7.05 13.04 19.04
N ALA A 14 -6.94 11.87 19.66
CA ALA A 14 -5.67 11.25 20.00
C ALA A 14 -4.78 11.28 18.76
N ALA A 15 -3.60 11.93 18.88
CA ALA A 15 -2.60 11.91 17.83
C ALA A 15 -2.40 10.44 17.40
N PRO A 16 -2.42 10.12 16.08
CA PRO A 16 -2.31 8.75 15.63
C PRO A 16 -1.04 8.16 16.24
N GLY A 17 -1.23 7.21 17.16
CA GLY A 17 -0.13 6.58 17.88
C GLY A 17 0.90 6.12 16.87
N ARG A 18 2.18 6.42 17.15
CA ARG A 18 3.32 5.95 16.36
C ARG A 18 3.26 4.43 16.34
N GLU A 19 2.68 3.88 15.27
CA GLU A 19 2.56 2.43 15.11
C GLU A 19 3.94 1.82 15.18
N ALA A 20 4.05 0.72 15.93
CA ALA A 20 5.26 -0.08 15.97
C ALA A 20 5.66 -0.44 14.52
N PRO A 21 6.94 -0.25 14.15
CA PRO A 21 7.44 -0.61 12.83
C PRO A 21 7.08 -2.06 12.53
N LEU A 22 6.48 -2.30 11.37
CA LEU A 22 6.31 -3.66 10.86
C LEU A 22 7.68 -4.20 10.46
N ALA A 23 8.01 -5.39 10.94
CA ALA A 23 9.16 -6.12 10.42
C ALA A 23 8.88 -6.50 8.97
N LEU A 24 9.65 -5.93 8.05
CA LEU A 24 9.50 -6.16 6.62
C LEU A 24 10.28 -7.43 6.23
N PRO A 25 9.67 -8.36 5.48
CA PRO A 25 10.36 -9.53 4.98
C PRO A 25 11.31 -9.16 3.84
N ALA A 26 12.21 -10.08 3.47
CA ALA A 26 13.09 -9.92 2.33
C ALA A 26 12.29 -9.62 1.05
N GLY A 27 12.68 -8.58 0.31
CA GLY A 27 11.98 -8.09 -0.87
C GLY A 27 10.86 -7.08 -0.58
N MET A 28 10.75 -6.58 0.65
CA MET A 28 9.89 -5.44 0.97
C MET A 28 10.71 -4.31 1.60
N GLU A 29 10.48 -3.09 1.13
CA GLU A 29 11.17 -1.89 1.58
C GLU A 29 10.16 -0.82 2.00
N ALA A 30 10.46 -0.05 3.05
CA ALA A 30 9.67 1.11 3.42
C ALA A 30 10.14 2.33 2.63
N LEU A 31 9.22 3.02 1.96
CA LEU A 31 9.52 4.24 1.23
C LEU A 31 9.57 5.44 2.20
N PRO A 32 10.46 6.42 1.99
CA PRO A 32 10.60 7.60 2.88
C PRO A 32 9.30 8.38 3.06
N GLN A 33 8.47 8.40 2.02
CA GLN A 33 7.16 9.05 1.95
C GLN A 33 6.03 8.27 2.64
N GLY A 34 6.36 7.20 3.38
CA GLY A 34 5.43 6.46 4.21
C GLY A 34 4.64 5.37 3.50
N GLY A 35 5.11 4.94 2.33
CA GLY A 35 4.62 3.78 1.56
C GLY A 35 5.52 2.56 1.68
N TRP A 36 5.25 1.54 0.86
CA TRP A 36 6.05 0.31 0.82
C TRP A 36 6.30 -0.12 -0.61
N ARG A 37 7.53 -0.55 -0.90
CA ARG A 37 7.93 -1.15 -2.16
C ARG A 37 8.04 -2.66 -2.00
N ILE A 38 7.40 -3.41 -2.88
CA ILE A 38 7.49 -4.87 -2.93
C ILE A 38 8.27 -5.24 -4.17
N HIS A 39 9.45 -5.83 -3.98
CA HIS A 39 10.28 -6.35 -5.06
C HIS A 39 9.84 -7.77 -5.44
N PHE A 40 9.82 -8.01 -6.75
CA PHE A 40 9.59 -9.32 -7.32
C PHE A 40 10.85 -9.79 -8.03
N ALA A 41 11.13 -11.09 -7.93
CA ALA A 41 12.14 -11.69 -8.79
C ALA A 41 11.72 -11.55 -10.27
N PRO A 42 12.70 -11.46 -11.20
CA PRO A 42 12.42 -11.40 -12.64
C PRO A 42 11.48 -12.53 -13.09
N GLY A 43 10.45 -12.19 -13.86
CA GLY A 43 9.44 -13.15 -14.34
C GLY A 43 8.48 -13.72 -13.27
N ARG A 44 8.73 -13.48 -11.98
CA ARG A 44 7.87 -13.97 -10.90
C ARG A 44 6.67 -13.05 -10.70
N ARG A 45 5.48 -13.65 -10.62
CA ARG A 45 4.19 -12.94 -10.47
C ARG A 45 3.54 -13.15 -9.11
N SER A 46 4.00 -14.15 -8.36
CA SER A 46 3.48 -14.55 -7.05
C SER A 46 4.25 -13.89 -5.91
N LEU A 47 3.54 -13.57 -4.83
CA LEU A 47 4.13 -13.18 -3.56
C LEU A 47 4.72 -14.39 -2.84
N GLY A 48 5.78 -14.18 -2.07
CA GLY A 48 6.22 -15.16 -1.06
C GLY A 48 5.24 -15.17 0.12
N GLU A 49 5.19 -16.27 0.86
CA GLU A 49 4.28 -16.43 2.01
C GLU A 49 4.50 -15.35 3.07
N ALA A 50 5.76 -15.08 3.44
CA ALA A 50 6.11 -14.00 4.38
C ALA A 50 5.63 -12.63 3.90
N THR A 51 5.83 -12.30 2.62
CA THR A 51 5.35 -11.03 2.03
C THR A 51 3.83 -10.93 2.05
N ALA A 52 3.13 -12.02 1.73
CA ALA A 52 1.67 -12.07 1.76
C ALA A 52 1.14 -11.88 3.18
N ALA A 53 1.75 -12.50 4.19
CA ALA A 53 1.38 -12.33 5.59
C ALA A 53 1.59 -10.89 6.08
N THR A 54 2.73 -10.27 5.75
CA THR A 54 3.00 -8.86 6.08
C THR A 54 2.00 -7.93 5.39
N LEU A 55 1.64 -8.19 4.12
CA LEU A 55 0.62 -7.42 3.41
C LEU A 55 -0.77 -7.58 4.02
N ALA A 56 -1.14 -8.77 4.49
CA ALA A 56 -2.40 -8.96 5.20
C ALA A 56 -2.43 -8.18 6.54
N GLU A 57 -1.33 -8.17 7.29
CA GLU A 57 -1.20 -7.35 8.50
C GLU A 57 -1.31 -5.85 8.19
N LEU A 58 -0.64 -5.38 7.13
CA LEU A 58 -0.79 -4.00 6.63
C LEU A 58 -2.24 -3.69 6.27
N GLY A 59 -2.90 -4.58 5.52
CA GLY A 59 -4.30 -4.47 5.15
C GLY A 59 -5.20 -4.29 6.38
N ARG A 60 -4.96 -5.05 7.45
CA ARG A 60 -5.71 -4.94 8.71
C ARG A 60 -5.53 -3.58 9.39
N ARG A 61 -4.29 -3.09 9.48
CA ARG A 61 -3.99 -1.77 10.06
C ARG A 61 -4.62 -0.63 9.26
N LEU A 62 -4.60 -0.75 7.93
CA LEU A 62 -5.21 0.22 7.01
C LEU A 62 -6.74 0.19 7.07
N ALA A 63 -7.33 -0.99 7.25
CA ALA A 63 -8.78 -1.17 7.42
C ALA A 63 -9.29 -0.56 8.73
N ALA A 64 -8.51 -0.66 9.82
CA ALA A 64 -8.84 -0.06 11.12
C ALA A 64 -8.89 1.48 11.08
N ARG A 65 -8.43 2.12 10.00
CA ARG A 65 -8.44 3.57 9.83
C ARG A 65 -9.47 4.00 8.77
N PRO A 66 -10.40 4.91 9.11
CA PRO A 66 -11.46 5.32 8.20
C PRO A 66 -11.04 6.26 7.05
N GLN A 67 -9.76 6.42 6.70
CA GLN A 67 -9.34 7.50 5.79
C GLN A 67 -8.45 7.07 4.62
N GLY A 68 -8.85 7.52 3.43
CA GLY A 68 -8.10 7.54 2.17
C GLY A 68 -8.09 6.24 1.36
N ARG A 69 -7.80 6.39 0.06
CA ARG A 69 -7.56 5.29 -0.88
C ARG A 69 -6.06 5.02 -1.00
N ILE A 70 -5.72 3.77 -1.21
CA ILE A 70 -4.35 3.29 -1.42
C ILE A 70 -4.19 3.06 -2.91
N THR A 71 -3.08 3.54 -3.47
CA THR A 71 -2.77 3.29 -4.88
C THR A 71 -1.61 2.31 -4.98
N LEU A 72 -1.78 1.28 -5.80
CA LEU A 72 -0.75 0.31 -6.13
C LEU A 72 -0.15 0.63 -7.49
N TYR A 73 1.12 1.04 -7.51
CA TYR A 73 1.87 1.30 -8.72
C TYR A 73 2.72 0.08 -9.07
N ALA A 74 2.32 -0.66 -10.09
CA ALA A 74 3.02 -1.88 -10.49
C ALA A 74 3.91 -1.65 -11.70
N GLN A 75 5.19 -1.96 -11.53
CA GLN A 75 6.25 -1.89 -12.52
C GLN A 75 6.73 -3.32 -12.84
N ALA A 76 7.06 -3.55 -14.10
CA ALA A 76 7.74 -4.78 -14.49
C ALA A 76 8.84 -4.45 -15.49
N SER A 77 9.99 -5.08 -15.28
CA SER A 77 11.08 -5.07 -16.22
C SER A 77 10.82 -6.07 -17.36
N GLY A 78 11.39 -5.82 -18.53
CA GLY A 78 11.30 -6.73 -19.68
C GLY A 78 11.94 -6.13 -20.93
N PRO A 79 12.39 -6.98 -21.88
CA PRO A 79 12.98 -6.51 -23.13
C PRO A 79 11.98 -5.65 -23.93
N GLU A 80 12.47 -4.68 -24.71
CA GLU A 80 11.63 -3.70 -25.43
C GLU A 80 10.61 -4.37 -26.39
N ALA A 81 10.95 -5.55 -26.91
CA ALA A 81 10.10 -6.33 -27.80
C ALA A 81 8.87 -6.94 -27.10
N ASP A 82 8.83 -6.96 -25.76
CA ASP A 82 7.84 -7.72 -24.97
C ASP A 82 6.95 -6.84 -24.08
N VAL A 83 6.59 -5.64 -24.56
CA VAL A 83 5.73 -4.68 -23.83
C VAL A 83 4.42 -5.32 -23.33
N SER A 84 3.78 -6.15 -24.15
CA SER A 84 2.55 -6.87 -23.79
C SER A 84 2.75 -7.86 -22.64
N THR A 85 3.92 -8.48 -22.55
CA THR A 85 4.28 -9.41 -21.47
C THR A 85 4.61 -8.64 -20.19
N ALA A 86 5.32 -7.51 -20.29
CA ALA A 86 5.58 -6.63 -19.16
C ALA A 86 4.27 -6.10 -18.55
N ARG A 87 3.33 -5.60 -19.36
CA ARG A 87 2.01 -5.13 -18.89
C ARG A 87 1.22 -6.22 -18.15
N ARG A 88 1.12 -7.42 -18.71
CA ARG A 88 0.42 -8.55 -18.07
C ARG A 88 1.08 -8.92 -16.73
N THR A 89 2.40 -8.85 -16.67
CA THR A 89 3.18 -9.15 -15.46
C THR A 89 2.96 -8.10 -14.38
N SER A 90 3.04 -6.81 -14.71
CA SER A 90 2.75 -5.72 -13.77
C SER A 90 1.33 -5.84 -13.21
N LEU A 91 0.34 -6.12 -14.08
CA LEU A 91 -1.05 -6.27 -13.65
C LEU A 91 -1.23 -7.47 -12.70
N ALA A 92 -0.65 -8.63 -13.05
CA ALA A 92 -0.73 -9.82 -12.21
C ALA A 92 -0.13 -9.59 -10.81
N ARG A 93 1.00 -8.87 -10.72
CA ARG A 93 1.63 -8.51 -9.45
C ARG A 93 0.78 -7.53 -8.64
N ALA A 94 0.22 -6.50 -9.28
CA ALA A 94 -0.71 -5.57 -8.64
C ALA A 94 -1.92 -6.30 -8.06
N LEU A 95 -2.48 -7.27 -8.78
CA LEU A 95 -3.59 -8.09 -8.32
C LEU A 95 -3.20 -8.96 -7.13
N ALA A 96 -2.02 -9.60 -7.15
CA ALA A 96 -1.54 -10.40 -6.03
C ALA A 96 -1.39 -9.55 -4.75
N VAL A 97 -0.82 -8.35 -4.86
CA VAL A 97 -0.71 -7.40 -3.73
C VAL A 97 -2.08 -6.96 -3.23
N LYS A 98 -3.01 -6.63 -4.15
CA LYS A 98 -4.39 -6.26 -3.80
C LYS A 98 -5.11 -7.39 -3.05
N GLN A 99 -4.96 -8.63 -3.51
CA GLN A 99 -5.54 -9.80 -2.84
C GLN A 99 -4.96 -10.00 -1.43
N ALA A 100 -3.65 -9.86 -1.26
CA ALA A 100 -3.01 -9.98 0.04
C ALA A 100 -3.47 -8.89 1.04
N LEU A 101 -3.58 -7.64 0.58
CA LEU A 101 -4.14 -6.54 1.39
C LEU A 101 -5.61 -6.79 1.75
N ALA A 102 -6.41 -7.28 0.78
CA ALA A 102 -7.81 -7.60 0.99
C ALA A 102 -8.01 -8.78 1.95
N ALA A 103 -7.11 -9.77 1.95
CA ALA A 103 -7.11 -10.86 2.93
C ALA A 103 -6.91 -10.34 4.37
N GLY A 104 -6.26 -9.18 4.52
CA GLY A 104 -6.16 -8.44 5.78
C GLY A 104 -7.44 -7.72 6.23
N GLY A 105 -8.48 -7.69 5.39
CA GLY A 105 -9.74 -6.98 5.66
C GLY A 105 -9.81 -5.57 5.07
N LEU A 106 -8.81 -5.13 4.29
CA LEU A 106 -8.90 -3.85 3.57
C LEU A 106 -9.91 -3.97 2.42
N PRO A 107 -10.98 -3.15 2.37
CA PRO A 107 -11.95 -3.21 1.29
C PRO A 107 -11.26 -3.00 -0.08
N PRO A 108 -11.44 -3.90 -1.06
CA PRO A 108 -10.83 -3.77 -2.38
C PRO A 108 -11.21 -2.48 -3.14
N THR A 109 -12.31 -1.83 -2.75
CA THR A 109 -12.78 -0.54 -3.26
C THR A 109 -11.93 0.64 -2.80
N ARG A 110 -11.15 0.48 -1.73
CA ARG A 110 -10.15 1.45 -1.25
C ARG A 110 -8.78 1.25 -1.88
N ILE A 111 -8.63 0.27 -2.79
CA ILE A 111 -7.36 -0.07 -3.43
C ILE A 111 -7.48 0.20 -4.93
N ASP A 112 -6.87 1.31 -5.35
CA ASP A 112 -6.74 1.69 -6.76
C ASP A 112 -5.50 1.04 -7.37
N LEU A 113 -5.66 0.45 -8.57
CA LEU A 113 -4.55 -0.15 -9.30
C LEU A 113 -4.08 0.78 -10.40
N ARG A 114 -2.78 1.10 -10.41
CA ARG A 114 -2.11 1.85 -11.49
C ARG A 114 -0.96 1.02 -12.05
N PRO A 115 -1.22 0.10 -12.99
CA PRO A 115 -0.15 -0.60 -13.68
C PRO A 115 0.58 0.40 -14.59
N MET A 116 1.83 0.72 -14.27
CA MET A 116 2.65 1.64 -15.05
C MET A 116 3.26 0.95 -16.28
N GLY A 117 3.38 -0.38 -16.26
CA GLY A 117 4.04 -1.14 -17.32
C GLY A 117 5.56 -0.97 -17.22
N ARG A 118 6.22 -0.84 -18.38
CA ARG A 118 7.67 -0.59 -18.43
C ARG A 118 7.97 0.85 -18.03
N THR A 119 8.85 1.03 -17.06
CA THR A 119 9.50 2.30 -16.75
C THR A 119 10.93 2.28 -17.28
N ASP A 120 11.54 3.46 -17.49
CA ASP A 120 12.95 3.55 -17.90
C ASP A 120 13.89 2.88 -16.88
N GLU A 121 13.48 2.93 -15.62
CA GLU A 121 14.04 2.10 -14.55
C GLU A 121 13.54 0.65 -14.72
N VAL A 122 14.48 -0.27 -14.96
CA VAL A 122 14.27 -1.73 -15.10
C VAL A 122 13.92 -2.33 -13.74
N VAL A 123 12.75 -1.98 -13.21
CA VAL A 123 12.34 -2.30 -11.83
C VAL A 123 11.15 -3.26 -11.85
N ASP A 124 11.33 -4.40 -11.21
CA ASP A 124 10.28 -5.38 -10.92
C ASP A 124 9.70 -5.15 -9.54
N ALA A 125 8.85 -4.12 -9.39
CA ALA A 125 8.31 -3.77 -8.08
C ALA A 125 6.84 -3.34 -8.12
N VAL A 126 6.19 -3.40 -6.95
CA VAL A 126 4.89 -2.78 -6.69
C VAL A 126 5.04 -1.82 -5.54
N ASP A 127 4.79 -0.53 -5.80
CA ASP A 127 4.76 0.50 -4.77
C ASP A 127 3.34 0.66 -4.23
N VAL A 128 3.21 0.51 -2.93
CA VAL A 128 2.01 0.75 -2.15
C VAL A 128 2.12 2.17 -1.60
N GLU A 129 1.44 3.09 -2.25
CA GLU A 129 1.36 4.47 -1.79
C GLU A 129 0.34 4.58 -0.66
N PRO A 130 0.69 5.24 0.45
CA PRO A 130 -0.22 5.38 1.57
C PRO A 130 -1.40 6.28 1.19
N PRO A 131 -2.51 6.21 1.96
CA PRO A 131 -3.61 7.15 1.76
C PRO A 131 -3.11 8.59 1.81
N GLU A 132 -3.62 9.42 0.91
CA GLU A 132 -3.25 10.84 0.71
C GLU A 132 -3.19 11.67 2.01
N ALA A 133 -4.02 11.34 3.01
CA ALA A 133 -3.99 11.92 4.35
C ALA A 133 -2.64 11.74 5.09
N ARG A 134 -1.87 10.69 4.79
CA ARG A 134 -0.53 10.43 5.37
C ARG A 134 0.57 11.19 4.62
N ARG A 135 0.40 11.50 3.32
CA ARG A 135 1.41 12.27 2.55
C ARG A 135 1.52 13.72 3.02
N ALA A 136 0.41 14.32 3.44
CA ALA A 136 0.38 15.73 3.87
C ALA A 136 0.96 15.96 5.28
N ALA A 137 1.30 14.89 6.01
CA ALA A 137 1.84 14.96 7.38
C ALA A 137 3.37 14.76 7.43
N GLY A 138 4.05 14.77 6.29
CA GLY A 138 5.51 14.66 6.15
C GLY A 138 6.18 16.01 5.94
#